data_AF-E0ULS8-F1
#
_entry.id   AF-E0ULS8-F1
#
_cell.length_a   1.000
_cell.length_b   1.000
_cell.length_c   1.000
_cell.angle_alpha   90.00
_cell.angle_beta   90.00
_cell.angle_gamma   90.00
#
_symmetry.space_group_name_H-M   'P 1'
#
loop_
_entity.id
_entity.type
_entity.pdbx_description
1 polymer ?
#
loop_
_entity_poly.entity_id
_entity_poly.type
_entity_poly.pdbx_seq_one_letter_code
_entity_poly.pdbx_strand_id
1 'polypeptide(L)'
;MMISNNIDSNQEIATLVSSESSSNTEQDFALAFDGVDDYVSIPHSSNLSLNNFTVEAWINPNQIKGDWQPLITKEASNGTARNYGLFIVPNEMRIHFVFLDIYGVWRYDYSVKSLQLNQWNHIAMTYDGNKFNFYLNGVLDKSLNFWRGDN
;
A
#
# COMPACT_ATOMS: atom_id res chain seq x y z
N MET A 1 7.94 0.02 1.78
CA MET A 1 7.14 0.61 2.88
C MET A 1 6.31 -0.52 3.41
N MET A 2 6.36 -0.88 4.68
CA MET A 2 5.27 -1.58 5.37
C MET A 2 4.79 -0.57 6.40
N ILE A 3 3.65 0.07 6.17
CA ILE A 3 2.93 0.70 7.29
C ILE A 3 2.06 -0.40 7.88
N SER A 4 2.42 -0.95 9.03
CA SER A 4 1.62 -1.93 9.76
C SER A 4 1.28 -1.39 11.14
N ASN A 5 0.00 -1.37 11.49
CA ASN A 5 -0.44 -0.93 12.81
C ASN A 5 -0.49 -2.14 13.74
N ASN A 6 0.62 -2.45 14.41
CA ASN A 6 0.61 -3.36 15.56
C ASN A 6 1.25 -2.71 16.79
N ILE A 7 0.66 -2.99 17.96
CA ILE A 7 1.09 -2.47 19.27
C ILE A 7 2.17 -3.41 19.78
N ASP A 8 3.42 -3.16 19.43
CA ASP A 8 4.57 -3.67 20.17
C ASP A 8 5.64 -2.55 20.22
N SER A 9 6.17 -2.32 21.41
CA SER A 9 6.99 -1.16 21.77
C SER A 9 8.44 -1.22 21.26
N ASN A 10 8.69 -1.88 20.14
CA ASN A 10 10.03 -1.98 19.54
C ASN A 10 10.03 -1.24 18.21
N GLN A 11 10.25 0.07 18.26
CA GLN A 11 10.55 0.86 17.08
C GLN A 11 11.97 0.52 16.62
N GLU A 12 12.10 -0.40 15.66
CA GLU A 12 13.34 -0.55 14.89
C GLU A 12 13.28 0.38 13.67
N ILE A 13 14.30 1.22 13.55
CA ILE A 13 14.26 2.42 12.71
C ILE A 13 14.60 2.02 11.27
N ALA A 14 13.62 2.16 10.38
CA ALA A 14 13.88 2.11 8.94
C ALA A 14 14.94 3.17 8.56
N THR A 15 15.98 2.75 7.83
CA THR A 15 17.13 3.62 7.52
C THR A 15 16.75 4.64 6.46
N LEU A 16 17.02 5.92 6.72
CA LEU A 16 16.87 7.00 5.73
C LEU A 16 17.98 6.87 4.67
N VAL A 17 17.58 6.77 3.41
CA VAL A 17 18.49 6.87 2.26
C VAL A 17 18.20 8.18 1.54
N SER A 18 19.24 9.00 1.36
CA SER A 18 19.17 10.23 0.55
C SER A 18 19.73 9.97 -0.85
N SER A 19 19.03 10.41 -1.90
CA SER A 19 19.67 10.61 -3.21
C SER A 19 20.17 12.05 -3.30
N GLU A 20 21.48 12.25 -3.46
CA GLU A 20 22.04 13.57 -3.71
C GLU A 20 21.61 14.06 -5.10
N SER A 21 20.77 15.10 -5.16
CA SER A 21 20.58 15.88 -6.38
C SER A 21 21.20 17.27 -6.17
N SER A 22 22.05 17.68 -7.11
CA SER A 22 22.71 18.98 -7.05
C SER A 22 21.83 20.03 -7.74
N SER A 23 21.60 21.12 -7.01
CA SER A 23 20.80 22.32 -7.33
C SER A 23 19.28 22.23 -7.09
N ASN A 24 18.84 22.99 -6.07
CA ASN A 24 17.51 23.07 -5.44
C ASN A 24 17.22 21.94 -4.43
N THR A 25 17.07 22.35 -3.17
CA THR A 25 17.00 21.52 -1.96
C THR A 25 15.67 20.75 -1.82
N GLU A 26 15.40 19.84 -2.74
CA GLU A 26 14.50 18.72 -2.47
C GLU A 26 15.37 17.53 -2.07
N GLN A 27 15.49 17.32 -0.77
CA GLN A 27 16.15 16.13 -0.24
C GLN A 27 15.13 15.00 -0.29
N ASP A 28 15.28 14.11 -1.26
CA ASP A 28 14.44 12.92 -1.38
C ASP A 28 14.81 11.93 -0.28
N PHE A 29 13.84 11.62 0.58
CA PHE A 29 14.00 10.63 1.64
C PHE A 29 13.26 9.36 1.28
N ALA A 30 13.96 8.24 1.35
CA ALA A 30 13.39 6.91 1.25
C ALA A 30 13.71 6.09 2.50
N LEU A 31 12.78 5.21 2.87
CA LEU A 31 13.02 4.18 3.88
C LEU A 31 13.41 2.88 3.18
N ALA A 32 14.55 2.31 3.58
CA ALA A 32 14.96 0.98 3.15
C ALA A 32 14.37 -0.08 4.08
N PHE A 33 13.90 -1.18 3.49
CA PHE A 33 13.36 -2.34 4.20
C PHE A 33 14.09 -3.59 3.68
N ASP A 34 14.65 -4.40 4.56
CA ASP A 34 15.32 -5.66 4.19
C ASP A 34 14.31 -6.78 3.83
N GLY A 35 13.08 -6.61 4.31
CA GLY A 35 11.97 -7.53 4.12
C GLY A 35 12.05 -8.79 4.99
N VAL A 36 12.65 -8.68 6.18
CA VAL A 36 12.63 -9.66 7.26
C VAL A 36 11.70 -9.17 8.38
N ASP A 37 12.03 -8.06 9.04
CA ASP A 37 11.31 -7.54 10.21
C ASP A 37 11.15 -6.01 10.25
N ASP A 38 11.59 -5.29 9.22
CA ASP A 38 11.40 -3.84 9.13
C ASP A 38 9.92 -3.44 8.89
N TYR A 39 9.37 -2.57 9.75
CA TYR A 39 8.09 -1.91 9.54
C TYR A 39 8.03 -0.53 10.19
N VAL A 40 7.13 0.31 9.69
CA VAL A 40 6.74 1.55 10.36
C VAL A 40 5.33 1.36 10.91
N SER A 41 5.15 1.59 12.21
CA SER A 41 3.84 1.52 12.84
C SER A 41 3.30 2.91 13.16
N ILE A 42 2.06 3.14 12.75
CA ILE A 42 1.32 4.35 13.10
C ILE A 42 0.25 3.94 14.12
N PRO A 43 0.20 4.53 15.32
CA PRO A 43 -0.85 4.23 16.28
C PRO A 43 -2.24 4.40 15.68
N HIS A 44 -3.17 3.55 16.12
CA HIS A 44 -4.55 3.66 15.65
C HIS A 44 -5.12 5.06 15.91
N SER A 45 -5.78 5.61 14.88
CA SER A 45 -6.63 6.78 14.98
C SER A 45 -7.91 6.52 14.19
N SER A 46 -9.03 7.03 14.68
CA SER A 46 -10.29 7.02 13.95
C SER A 46 -10.19 7.73 12.60
N ASN A 47 -9.30 8.72 12.48
CA ASN A 47 -9.01 9.42 11.21
C ASN A 47 -8.39 8.51 10.14
N LEU A 48 -7.89 7.33 10.52
CA LEU A 48 -7.34 6.31 9.61
C LEU A 48 -8.34 5.17 9.35
N SER A 49 -9.61 5.32 9.75
CA SER A 49 -10.70 4.39 9.42
C SER A 49 -11.50 4.99 8.28
N LEU A 50 -11.10 4.69 7.04
CA LEU A 50 -11.49 5.49 5.89
C LEU A 50 -12.71 4.91 5.18
N ASN A 51 -13.67 5.78 4.85
CA ASN A 51 -14.86 5.42 4.05
C ASN A 51 -14.67 5.73 2.57
N ASN A 52 -14.06 6.89 2.28
CA ASN A 52 -13.57 7.31 0.97
C ASN A 52 -12.11 7.71 1.16
N PHE A 53 -11.22 7.34 0.24
CA PHE A 53 -9.79 7.52 0.47
C PHE A 53 -8.97 7.55 -0.80
N THR A 54 -7.74 8.01 -0.61
CA THR A 54 -6.59 7.70 -1.47
C THR A 54 -5.48 7.22 -0.56
N VAL A 55 -4.86 6.10 -0.92
CA VAL A 55 -3.64 5.58 -0.31
C VAL A 55 -2.61 5.44 -1.42
N GLU A 56 -1.46 6.08 -1.27
CA GLU A 56 -0.41 6.08 -2.28
C GLU A 56 0.98 5.96 -1.69
N ALA A 57 1.91 5.44 -2.48
CA ALA A 57 3.31 5.34 -2.14
C ALA A 57 4.19 5.29 -3.39
N TRP A 58 5.44 5.75 -3.24
CA TRP A 58 6.53 5.38 -4.12
C TRP A 58 7.23 4.14 -3.56
N ILE A 59 7.47 3.14 -4.41
CA ILE A 59 8.15 1.89 -4.03
C ILE A 59 9.23 1.52 -5.06
N ASN A 60 10.31 0.90 -4.60
CA ASN A 60 11.39 0.41 -5.45
C ASN A 60 11.72 -1.05 -5.08
N PRO A 61 10.91 -2.03 -5.55
CA PRO A 61 11.18 -3.44 -5.29
C PRO A 61 12.44 -3.88 -6.05
N ASN A 62 13.32 -4.63 -5.39
CA ASN A 62 14.58 -5.09 -5.98
C ASN A 62 14.58 -6.57 -6.38
N GLN A 63 13.54 -7.33 -6.01
CA GLN A 63 13.43 -8.76 -6.28
C GLN A 63 11.97 -9.22 -6.33
N ILE A 64 11.75 -10.38 -6.96
CA ILE A 64 10.49 -11.13 -6.87
C ILE A 64 10.61 -12.10 -5.70
N LYS A 65 9.68 -12.01 -4.74
CA LYS A 65 9.58 -12.96 -3.63
C LYS A 65 8.43 -13.93 -3.85
N GLY A 66 8.56 -15.14 -3.29
CA GLY A 66 7.53 -16.18 -3.35
C GLY A 66 6.37 -15.99 -2.37
N ASP A 67 6.43 -14.98 -1.51
CA ASP A 67 5.45 -14.68 -0.47
C ASP A 67 4.76 -13.33 -0.70
N TRP A 68 3.63 -13.13 -0.01
CA TRP A 68 2.92 -11.85 -0.01
C TRP A 68 3.77 -10.79 0.67
N GLN A 69 3.97 -9.65 -0.01
CA GLN A 69 4.77 -8.55 0.53
C GLN A 69 3.83 -7.39 0.85
N PRO A 70 3.50 -7.14 2.13
CA PRO A 70 2.68 -6.01 2.50
C PRO A 70 3.41 -4.71 2.16
N LEU A 71 2.66 -3.71 1.70
CA LEU A 71 3.18 -2.37 1.42
C LEU A 71 2.56 -1.34 2.39
N ILE A 72 1.24 -1.32 2.43
CA ILE A 72 0.50 -0.50 3.38
C ILE A 72 -0.63 -1.37 3.87
N THR A 73 -0.77 -1.54 5.18
CA THR A 73 -1.86 -2.30 5.77
C THR A 73 -2.47 -1.54 6.93
N LYS A 74 -3.80 -1.54 6.96
CA LYS A 74 -4.55 -1.12 8.13
C LYS A 74 -5.34 -2.31 8.63
N GLU A 75 -4.82 -2.98 9.65
CA GLU A 75 -5.49 -4.09 10.32
C GLU A 75 -6.47 -3.56 11.39
N ALA A 76 -7.50 -4.35 11.71
CA ALA A 76 -8.27 -4.18 12.94
C ALA A 76 -7.46 -4.67 14.13
N SER A 77 -7.77 -4.15 15.31
CA SER A 77 -7.09 -4.47 16.57
C SER A 77 -7.13 -5.96 16.95
N ASN A 78 -8.04 -6.73 16.38
CA ASN A 78 -8.17 -8.18 16.58
C ASN A 78 -7.47 -9.02 15.51
N GLY A 79 -6.64 -8.41 14.65
CA GLY A 79 -5.82 -9.08 13.64
C GLY A 79 -6.58 -9.80 12.52
N THR A 80 -7.91 -9.67 12.46
CA THR A 80 -8.76 -10.48 11.56
C THR A 80 -9.55 -9.65 10.55
N ALA A 81 -9.59 -8.32 10.69
CA ALA A 81 -10.30 -7.44 9.75
C ALA A 81 -9.41 -6.29 9.26
N ARG A 82 -8.76 -6.44 8.11
CA ARG A 82 -8.14 -5.31 7.37
C ARG A 82 -9.21 -4.29 6.98
N ASN A 83 -8.96 -3.01 7.20
CA ASN A 83 -9.73 -1.95 6.58
C ASN A 83 -9.27 -1.73 5.15
N TYR A 84 -7.95 -1.64 4.91
CA TYR A 84 -7.38 -1.54 3.57
C TYR A 84 -5.97 -2.12 3.51
N GLY A 85 -5.52 -2.51 2.32
CA GLY A 85 -4.22 -3.10 2.10
C GLY A 85 -3.72 -2.99 0.66
N LEU A 86 -2.41 -2.78 0.53
CA LEU A 86 -1.65 -2.89 -0.71
C LEU A 86 -0.56 -3.95 -0.51
N PHE A 87 -0.46 -4.90 -1.44
CA PHE A 87 0.51 -5.99 -1.37
C PHE A 87 1.13 -6.24 -2.75
N ILE A 88 2.40 -6.62 -2.80
CA ILE A 88 2.97 -7.27 -3.98
C ILE A 88 2.57 -8.76 -3.94
N VAL A 89 2.06 -9.25 -5.07
CA VAL A 89 1.58 -10.62 -5.24
C VAL A 89 2.77 -11.60 -5.27
N PRO A 90 2.66 -12.77 -4.60
CA PRO A 90 3.66 -13.85 -4.67
C PRO A 90 4.07 -14.21 -6.09
N ASN A 91 5.38 -14.38 -6.33
CA ASN A 91 5.95 -14.78 -7.62
C ASN A 91 5.63 -13.84 -8.80
N GLU A 92 5.07 -12.67 -8.51
CA GLU A 92 4.65 -11.69 -9.49
C GLU A 92 5.11 -10.29 -9.06
N MET A 93 5.06 -9.32 -9.97
CA MET A 93 5.24 -7.91 -9.66
C MET A 93 3.95 -7.12 -9.79
N ARG A 94 2.80 -7.79 -9.67
CA ARG A 94 1.49 -7.11 -9.67
C ARG A 94 1.12 -6.71 -8.24
N ILE A 95 0.27 -5.70 -8.13
CA ILE A 95 -0.27 -5.23 -6.87
C ILE A 95 -1.64 -5.85 -6.64
N HIS A 96 -1.83 -6.44 -5.46
CA HIS A 96 -3.15 -6.69 -4.90
C HIS A 96 -3.54 -5.49 -4.06
N PHE A 97 -4.65 -4.86 -4.40
CA PHE A 97 -5.21 -3.73 -3.68
C PHE A 97 -6.60 -4.11 -3.15
N VAL A 98 -6.84 -3.87 -1.86
CA VAL A 98 -8.01 -4.39 -1.13
C VAL A 98 -8.50 -3.40 -0.09
N PHE A 99 -9.82 -3.37 0.14
CA PHE A 99 -10.41 -2.78 1.33
C PHE A 99 -11.68 -3.53 1.76
N LEU A 100 -12.08 -3.33 3.01
CA LEU A 100 -13.36 -3.78 3.55
C LEU A 100 -14.36 -2.62 3.44
N ASP A 101 -15.44 -2.81 2.69
CA ASP A 101 -16.46 -1.78 2.55
C ASP A 101 -17.33 -1.63 3.80
N ILE A 102 -18.20 -0.61 3.82
CA ILE A 102 -19.08 -0.31 4.95
C ILE A 102 -20.14 -1.39 5.23
N TYR A 103 -20.33 -2.34 4.30
CA TYR A 103 -21.23 -3.48 4.44
C TYR A 103 -20.49 -4.75 4.93
N GLY A 104 -19.18 -4.64 5.20
CA GLY A 104 -18.36 -5.78 5.61
C GLY A 104 -17.98 -6.71 4.45
N VAL A 105 -18.05 -6.23 3.20
CA VAL A 105 -17.66 -7.01 2.02
C VAL A 105 -16.25 -6.62 1.59
N TRP A 106 -15.40 -7.63 1.36
CA TRP A 106 -14.08 -7.43 0.77
C TRP A 106 -14.19 -6.99 -0.68
N ARG A 107 -13.59 -5.85 -0.99
CA ARG A 107 -13.43 -5.32 -2.33
C ARG A 107 -11.95 -5.35 -2.67
N TYR A 108 -11.60 -6.13 -3.68
CA TYR A 108 -10.23 -6.29 -4.10
C TYR A 108 -10.13 -6.54 -5.60
N ASP A 109 -8.96 -6.22 -6.16
CA ASP A 109 -8.55 -6.68 -7.47
C ASP A 109 -7.02 -6.68 -7.54
N TYR A 110 -6.51 -7.00 -8.72
CA TYR A 110 -5.10 -6.97 -9.05
C TYR A 110 -4.83 -5.90 -10.11
N SER A 111 -3.66 -5.29 -10.04
CA SER A 111 -3.15 -4.50 -11.15
C SER A 111 -3.06 -5.36 -12.42
N VAL A 112 -3.24 -4.73 -13.57
CA VAL A 112 -3.00 -5.32 -14.88
C VAL A 112 -1.51 -5.26 -15.19
N LYS A 113 -0.88 -4.10 -14.95
CA LYS A 113 0.55 -3.91 -15.15
C LYS A 113 1.35 -4.41 -13.95
N SER A 114 2.58 -4.84 -14.24
CA SER A 114 3.57 -5.17 -13.23
C SER A 114 4.41 -3.95 -12.88
N LEU A 115 4.83 -3.88 -11.62
CA LEU A 115 5.92 -3.03 -11.15
C LEU A 115 7.21 -3.39 -11.89
N GLN A 116 8.04 -2.39 -12.08
CA GLN A 116 9.39 -2.55 -12.63
C GLN A 116 10.40 -2.65 -11.48
N LEU A 117 11.28 -3.64 -11.54
CA LEU A 117 12.31 -3.86 -10.53
C LEU A 117 13.42 -2.80 -10.61
N ASN A 118 14.02 -2.49 -9.47
CA ASN A 118 15.17 -1.58 -9.33
C ASN A 118 14.90 -0.17 -9.87
N GLN A 119 13.64 0.25 -9.87
CA GLN A 119 13.22 1.60 -10.19
C GLN A 119 12.02 2.01 -9.35
N TRP A 120 11.85 3.31 -9.15
CA TRP A 120 10.72 3.86 -8.45
C TRP A 120 9.43 3.67 -9.26
N ASN A 121 8.42 3.11 -8.61
CA ASN A 121 7.07 2.96 -9.11
C ASN A 121 6.14 3.73 -8.16
N HIS A 122 5.29 4.60 -8.70
CA HIS A 122 4.22 5.23 -7.94
C HIS A 122 2.98 4.36 -8.01
N ILE A 123 2.42 4.00 -6.86
CA ILE A 123 1.18 3.25 -6.76
C ILE A 123 0.16 4.08 -6.00
N ALA A 124 -1.09 4.07 -6.46
CA ALA A 124 -2.19 4.69 -5.74
C ALA A 124 -3.47 3.86 -5.86
N MET A 125 -4.18 3.75 -4.73
CA MET A 125 -5.49 3.12 -4.62
C MET A 125 -6.48 4.16 -4.12
N THR A 126 -7.60 4.32 -4.82
CA THR A 126 -8.62 5.32 -4.47
C THR A 126 -10.01 4.70 -4.39
N TYR A 127 -10.82 5.20 -3.47
CA TYR A 127 -12.23 4.85 -3.36
C TYR A 127 -13.07 6.10 -3.07
N ASP A 128 -14.06 6.39 -3.91
CA ASP A 128 -14.92 7.58 -3.80
C ASP A 128 -16.33 7.30 -3.25
N GLY A 129 -16.59 6.06 -2.85
CA GLY A 129 -17.91 5.58 -2.45
C GLY A 129 -18.68 4.83 -3.53
N ASN A 130 -18.23 4.89 -4.79
CA ASN A 130 -18.83 4.16 -5.93
C ASN A 130 -17.78 3.46 -6.79
N LYS A 131 -16.60 4.06 -6.96
CA LYS A 131 -15.52 3.57 -7.80
C LYS A 131 -14.29 3.28 -6.98
N PHE A 132 -13.72 2.10 -7.21
CA PHE A 132 -12.46 1.67 -6.63
C PHE A 132 -11.42 1.53 -7.73
N ASN A 133 -10.42 2.41 -7.68
CA ASN A 133 -9.44 2.55 -8.74
C ASN A 133 -8.03 2.22 -8.24
N PHE A 134 -7.22 1.69 -9.15
CA PHE A 134 -5.80 1.52 -8.96
C PHE A 134 -5.04 2.22 -10.08
N TYR A 135 -3.98 2.94 -9.71
CA TYR A 135 -3.10 3.67 -10.59
C TYR A 135 -1.67 3.17 -10.43
N LEU A 136 -0.96 3.08 -11.55
CA LEU A 136 0.48 2.81 -11.59
C LEU A 136 1.16 3.90 -12.40
N ASN A 137 2.14 4.56 -11.80
CA ASN A 137 2.89 5.69 -12.36
C ASN A 137 1.96 6.80 -12.88
N GLY A 138 0.96 7.17 -12.06
CA GLY A 138 -0.04 8.20 -12.37
C GLY A 138 -1.08 7.81 -13.43
N VAL A 139 -1.00 6.62 -14.02
CA VAL A 139 -1.94 6.16 -15.06
C VAL A 139 -2.95 5.18 -14.45
N LEU A 140 -4.25 5.39 -14.72
CA LEU A 140 -5.30 4.46 -14.32
C LEU A 140 -5.03 3.09 -14.94
N ASP A 141 -4.92 2.08 -14.09
CA ASP A 141 -4.61 0.71 -14.48
C ASP A 141 -5.82 -0.21 -14.30
N LYS A 142 -6.63 0.04 -13.26
CA LYS A 142 -7.85 -0.72 -12.96
C LYS A 142 -8.94 0.17 -12.37
N SER A 143 -10.19 -0.12 -12.71
CA SER A 143 -11.37 0.55 -12.15
C SER A 143 -12.49 -0.46 -11.94
N LEU A 144 -12.98 -0.54 -10.70
CA LEU A 144 -14.16 -1.29 -10.31
C LEU A 144 -15.28 -0.32 -9.99
N ASN A 145 -16.47 -0.57 -10.55
CA ASN A 145 -17.67 0.19 -10.24
C ASN A 145 -18.57 -0.66 -9.35
N PHE A 146 -18.97 -0.13 -8.21
CA PHE A 146 -19.90 -0.78 -7.31
C PHE A 146 -21.25 -0.07 -7.41
N TRP A 147 -22.17 -0.68 -8.15
CA TRP A 147 -23.56 -0.27 -8.15
C TRP A 147 -24.22 -0.82 -6.88
N ARG A 148 -25.09 -0.03 -6.24
CA ARG A 148 -25.83 -0.40 -5.01
C ARG A 148 -26.72 -1.66 -5.13
N GLY A 149 -26.74 -2.36 -6.27
CA GLY A 149 -27.62 -3.49 -6.56
C GLY A 149 -26.98 -4.87 -6.57
N ASP A 150 -25.65 -4.98 -6.49
CA ASP A 150 -24.97 -6.27 -6.64
C ASP A 150 -24.59 -6.85 -5.27
N ASN A 151 -25.59 -7.44 -4.60
CA ASN A 151 -25.44 -8.36 -3.46
C ASN A 151 -25.99 -9.73 -3.84
#